data_AF-A0A9C9K9S0-F1
#
_entry.id   AF-A0A9C9K9S0-F1
#
_cell.length_a   1.000
_cell.length_b   1.000
_cell.length_c   1.000
_cell.angle_alpha   90.00
_cell.angle_beta   90.00
_cell.angle_gamma   90.00
#
_symmetry.space_group_name_H-M   'P 1'
#
loop_
_entity.id
_entity.type
_entity.pdbx_description
1 polymer ?
#
loop_
_entity_poly.entity_id
_entity_poly.type
_entity_poly.pdbx_seq_one_letter_code
_entity_poly.pdbx_strand_id
1 'polypeptide(L)'
;MNIKVTGEHMHSDKYYDWSCQRVLNETDGCRYGDWENNSEGFPFAIHPDGFPIFLSSKDLHNNDEYSGGDPYAVEGNIEDEFHRQRIDSTLYLLKSALDEKISAPKILDIGCGQGHITAAIQKNFPDAEITGLDYSISAISYAANNFPGIDFCVADACNPPYCSEYFDAVVCNNLWEHVPDPLLLLKGIRRILKGHGFLIVSTPSRYRFSNILKVLRGKRVDLMSPHHVTEYSVGQVMEQLRWGGFEVKKIHSKPLSSRAGTVRSLMAYRLILPVMRTYLRVINSDHVLESTAFFLAEKGVFEERSLWLYSLQFTADPAVFPTVGYGTALNTE
;
A
#
# COMPACT_ATOMS: atom_id res chain seq x y z
N MET A 1 37.16 10.00 9.97
CA MET A 1 37.55 8.73 10.62
C MET A 1 36.46 7.74 10.24
N ASN A 2 36.73 6.84 9.27
CA ASN A 2 35.74 5.93 8.73
C ASN A 2 35.42 4.87 9.77
N ILE A 3 34.39 5.11 10.58
CA ILE A 3 33.88 4.13 11.53
C ILE A 3 32.89 3.28 10.75
N LYS A 4 33.23 1.99 10.60
CA LYS A 4 32.33 0.97 10.04
C LYS A 4 30.95 1.08 10.71
N VAL A 5 29.93 1.32 9.91
CA VAL A 5 28.55 0.97 10.25
C VAL A 5 28.58 -0.54 10.49
N THR A 6 28.31 -1.00 11.70
CA THR A 6 28.18 -2.43 11.99
C THR A 6 26.85 -2.87 11.39
N GLY A 7 26.86 -3.19 10.10
CA GLY A 7 25.69 -3.61 9.33
C GLY A 7 25.45 -5.11 9.51
N GLU A 8 24.68 -5.48 10.53
CA GLU A 8 24.00 -6.78 10.52
C GLU A 8 22.61 -6.69 9.85
N HIS A 9 22.20 -5.50 9.39
CA HIS A 9 20.82 -5.21 8.96
C HIS A 9 20.67 -4.77 7.49
N MET A 10 21.75 -4.76 6.69
CA MET A 10 21.67 -4.38 5.28
C MET A 10 22.20 -5.47 4.37
N HIS A 11 21.29 -6.23 3.76
CA HIS A 11 21.64 -7.20 2.73
C HIS A 11 22.20 -6.48 1.50
N SER A 12 23.46 -6.78 1.12
CA SER A 12 24.24 -6.07 0.09
C SER A 12 23.60 -6.02 -1.29
N ASP A 13 22.57 -6.85 -1.54
CA ASP A 13 21.95 -7.03 -2.86
C ASP A 13 20.47 -6.60 -2.87
N LYS A 14 19.97 -6.03 -1.77
CA LYS A 14 18.56 -5.69 -1.58
C LYS A 14 18.21 -4.28 -2.03
N TYR A 15 19.06 -3.31 -1.67
CA TYR A 15 18.77 -1.90 -1.86
C TYR A 15 19.45 -1.34 -3.12
N TYR A 16 18.79 -0.41 -3.80
CA TYR A 16 19.24 0.15 -5.06
C TYR A 16 19.03 1.67 -5.11
N ASP A 17 20.09 2.38 -5.49
CA ASP A 17 20.03 3.81 -5.78
C ASP A 17 19.69 4.02 -7.25
N TRP A 18 18.44 4.41 -7.49
CA TRP A 18 17.90 4.67 -8.82
C TRP A 18 18.45 5.96 -9.46
N SER A 19 19.03 6.87 -8.68
CA SER A 19 19.67 8.08 -9.19
C SER A 19 21.07 7.79 -9.74
N CYS A 20 21.85 6.96 -9.03
CA CYS A 20 23.19 6.56 -9.43
C CYS A 20 23.24 5.24 -10.23
N GLN A 21 22.10 4.57 -10.40
CA GLN A 21 21.94 3.28 -11.08
C GLN A 21 22.89 2.19 -10.55
N ARG A 22 22.95 2.04 -9.22
CA ARG A 22 23.82 1.04 -8.58
C ARG A 22 23.17 0.42 -7.34
N VAL A 23 23.59 -0.80 -7.05
CA VAL A 23 23.27 -1.49 -5.79
C VAL A 23 23.95 -0.76 -4.64
N LEU A 24 23.24 -0.65 -3.52
CA LEU A 24 23.73 -0.02 -2.29
C LEU A 24 24.30 -1.08 -1.34
N ASN A 25 25.40 -0.73 -0.70
CA ASN A 25 26.04 -1.51 0.35
C ASN A 25 26.09 -0.72 1.67
N GLU A 26 26.42 -1.40 2.76
CA GLU A 26 26.45 -0.83 4.11
C GLU A 26 27.37 0.39 4.27
N THR A 27 28.38 0.53 3.39
CA THR A 27 29.35 1.64 3.45
C THR A 27 28.89 2.88 2.70
N ASP A 28 27.80 2.78 1.93
CA ASP A 28 27.26 3.92 1.18
C ASP A 28 26.46 4.89 2.06
N GLY A 29 25.92 4.40 3.18
CA GLY A 29 25.11 5.21 4.10
C GLY A 29 25.92 5.95 5.15
N CYS A 30 25.22 6.77 5.93
CA CYS A 30 25.78 7.47 7.09
C CYS A 30 24.95 7.25 8.36
N ARG A 31 25.41 7.82 9.49
CA ARG A 31 24.66 7.80 10.74
C ARG A 31 23.56 8.86 10.70
N TYR A 32 22.44 8.59 11.37
CA TYR A 32 21.31 9.51 11.46
C TYR A 32 21.69 10.96 11.83
N GLY A 33 22.56 11.17 12.83
CA GLY A 33 22.98 12.53 13.22
C GLY A 33 23.84 13.26 12.17
N ASP A 34 24.59 12.54 11.33
CA ASP A 34 25.34 13.14 10.22
C ASP A 34 24.38 13.51 9.07
N TRP A 35 23.37 12.67 8.86
CA TRP A 35 22.33 12.85 7.85
C TRP A 35 21.41 14.04 8.15
N GLU A 36 21.07 14.32 9.41
CA GLU A 36 20.26 15.51 9.78
C GLU A 36 20.89 16.82 9.29
N ASN A 37 22.22 16.86 9.19
CA ASN A 37 22.96 18.05 8.75
C ASN A 37 23.26 18.07 7.25
N ASN A 38 23.31 16.90 6.59
CA ASN A 38 23.64 16.78 5.17
C ASN A 38 23.02 15.54 4.50
N SER A 39 21.68 15.47 4.48
CA SER A 39 20.96 14.31 3.92
C SER A 39 21.20 14.07 2.43
N GLU A 40 21.50 15.12 1.64
CA GLU A 40 21.74 15.00 0.20
C GLU A 40 23.10 14.37 -0.14
N GLY A 41 24.03 14.30 0.82
CA GLY A 41 25.35 13.73 0.63
C GLY A 41 25.38 12.19 0.64
N PHE A 42 24.29 11.54 1.02
CA PHE A 42 24.23 10.10 1.22
C PHE A 42 22.92 9.50 0.68
N PRO A 43 22.95 8.31 0.07
CA PRO A 43 21.75 7.64 -0.44
C PRO A 43 20.79 7.17 0.67
N PHE A 44 21.30 6.94 1.89
CA PHE A 44 20.50 6.60 3.06
C PHE A 44 21.27 6.89 4.36
N ALA A 45 20.54 6.87 5.48
CA ALA A 45 21.08 6.90 6.82
C ALA A 45 20.63 5.69 7.64
N ILE A 46 21.40 5.32 8.66
CA ILE A 46 21.01 4.30 9.64
C ILE A 46 20.51 4.99 10.92
N HIS A 47 19.27 4.69 11.29
CA HIS A 47 18.65 5.13 12.54
C HIS A 47 19.30 4.41 13.75
N PRO A 48 19.37 5.03 14.95
CA PRO A 48 19.88 4.36 16.15
C PRO A 48 19.17 3.05 16.50
N ASP A 49 17.90 2.89 16.11
CA ASP A 49 17.14 1.65 16.29
C ASP A 49 17.46 0.55 15.25
N GLY A 50 18.42 0.80 14.34
CA GLY A 50 18.99 -0.23 13.46
C GLY A 50 18.38 -0.36 12.06
N PHE A 51 17.47 0.53 11.66
CA PHE A 51 16.86 0.51 10.33
C PHE A 51 17.37 1.63 9.40
N PRO A 52 17.42 1.40 8.07
CA PRO A 52 17.78 2.43 7.10
C PRO A 52 16.63 3.42 6.81
N ILE A 53 17.01 4.66 6.51
CA ILE A 53 16.14 5.77 6.12
C ILE A 53 16.59 6.28 4.75
N PHE A 54 15.70 6.23 3.77
CA PHE A 54 15.93 6.63 2.37
C PHE A 54 15.26 7.95 1.98
N LEU A 55 14.56 8.59 2.92
CA LEU A 55 13.97 9.90 2.72
C LEU A 55 15.03 11.01 2.84
N SER A 56 14.69 12.23 2.41
CA SER A 56 15.48 13.42 2.76
C SER A 56 15.13 13.89 4.18
N SER A 57 16.00 14.67 4.83
CA SER A 57 15.69 15.22 6.16
C SER A 57 14.42 16.07 6.15
N LYS A 58 14.23 16.85 5.08
CA LYS A 58 13.02 17.65 4.89
C LYS A 58 11.77 16.78 4.77
N ASP A 59 11.82 15.71 3.99
CA ASP A 59 10.67 14.84 3.74
C ASP A 59 10.29 14.05 5.00
N LEU A 60 11.29 13.59 5.76
CA LEU A 60 11.10 12.86 7.01
C LEU A 60 10.35 13.71 8.06
N HIS A 61 10.80 14.96 8.28
CA HIS A 61 10.22 15.81 9.33
C HIS A 61 8.84 16.36 8.98
N ASN A 62 8.49 16.46 7.69
CA ASN A 62 7.22 17.05 7.27
C ASN A 62 6.05 16.07 7.24
N ASN A 63 6.31 14.76 7.23
CA ASN A 63 5.30 13.75 6.92
C ASN A 63 5.30 12.57 7.92
N ASP A 64 5.75 12.78 9.15
CA ASP A 64 5.63 11.75 10.19
C ASP A 64 4.25 11.77 10.86
N GLU A 65 3.30 11.05 10.26
CA GLU A 65 1.92 10.98 10.73
C GLU A 65 1.76 10.29 12.11
N TYR A 66 2.74 9.48 12.54
CA TYR A 66 2.73 8.80 13.85
C TYR A 66 3.48 9.57 14.94
N SER A 67 4.04 10.75 14.65
CA SER A 67 4.79 11.56 15.62
C SER A 67 3.96 11.93 16.86
N GLY A 68 2.64 12.02 16.73
CA GLY A 68 1.68 12.26 17.82
C GLY A 68 1.10 11.00 18.47
N GLY A 69 1.59 9.81 18.11
CA GLY A 69 1.00 8.51 18.43
C GLY A 69 0.29 7.88 17.23
N ASP A 70 -0.20 6.64 17.38
CA ASP A 70 -0.88 5.92 16.31
C ASP A 70 -2.25 6.54 15.96
N PRO A 71 -2.39 7.22 14.80
CA PRO A 71 -3.63 7.89 14.43
C PRO A 71 -4.75 6.91 14.05
N TYR A 72 -4.41 5.64 13.82
CA TYR A 72 -5.34 4.59 13.41
C TYR A 72 -5.73 3.67 14.57
N ALA A 73 -5.14 3.87 15.75
CA ALA A 73 -5.38 3.10 16.98
C ALA A 73 -5.34 1.58 16.77
N VAL A 74 -4.45 1.10 15.89
CA VAL A 74 -4.25 -0.31 15.53
C VAL A 74 -3.85 -1.11 16.75
N GLU A 75 -2.86 -0.64 17.52
CA GLU A 75 -2.34 -1.39 18.68
C GLU A 75 -3.44 -1.68 19.71
N GLY A 76 -4.21 -0.65 20.08
CA GLY A 76 -5.31 -0.77 21.04
C GLY A 76 -6.49 -1.61 20.55
N ASN A 77 -6.62 -1.80 19.23
CA ASN A 77 -7.75 -2.47 18.59
C ASN A 77 -7.32 -3.70 17.77
N ILE A 78 -6.13 -4.26 18.00
CA ILE A 78 -5.61 -5.35 17.16
C ILE A 78 -6.47 -6.62 17.22
N GLU A 79 -7.15 -6.83 18.35
CA GLU A 79 -8.12 -7.91 18.54
C GLU A 79 -9.49 -7.62 17.93
N ASP A 80 -9.73 -6.40 17.45
CA ASP A 80 -10.98 -6.08 16.78
C ASP A 80 -11.14 -6.91 15.52
N GLU A 81 -12.39 -7.21 15.23
CA GLU A 81 -12.74 -8.02 14.07
C GLU A 81 -12.23 -7.42 12.76
N PHE A 82 -12.18 -6.09 12.66
CA PHE A 82 -11.66 -5.40 11.48
C PHE A 82 -10.18 -5.71 11.22
N HIS A 83 -9.32 -5.58 12.24
CA HIS A 83 -7.89 -5.84 12.11
C HIS A 83 -7.58 -7.32 11.88
N ARG A 84 -8.27 -8.22 12.62
CA ARG A 84 -8.16 -9.67 12.39
C ARG A 84 -8.57 -10.07 10.98
N GLN A 85 -9.67 -9.52 10.48
CA GLN A 85 -10.12 -9.81 9.11
C GLN A 85 -9.08 -9.37 8.08
N ARG A 86 -8.42 -8.22 8.27
CA ARG A 86 -7.36 -7.75 7.37
C ARG A 86 -6.19 -8.74 7.36
N ILE A 87 -5.70 -9.13 8.54
CA ILE A 87 -4.63 -10.13 8.67
C ILE A 87 -5.04 -11.45 8.00
N ASP A 88 -6.20 -11.99 8.33
CA ASP A 88 -6.69 -13.27 7.80
C ASP A 88 -6.83 -13.25 6.27
N SER A 89 -7.37 -12.15 5.72
CA SER A 89 -7.58 -11.99 4.28
C SER A 89 -6.26 -11.87 3.54
N THR A 90 -5.31 -11.09 4.08
CA THR A 90 -3.96 -10.97 3.53
C THR A 90 -3.23 -12.30 3.54
N LEU A 91 -3.26 -13.03 4.66
CA LEU A 91 -2.65 -14.36 4.76
C LEU A 91 -3.30 -15.37 3.82
N TYR A 92 -4.63 -15.35 3.68
CA TYR A 92 -5.35 -16.20 2.74
C TYR A 92 -4.91 -15.95 1.30
N LEU A 93 -4.77 -14.69 0.90
CA LEU A 93 -4.34 -14.33 -0.45
C LEU A 93 -2.86 -14.65 -0.70
N LEU A 94 -1.98 -14.39 0.27
CA LEU A 94 -0.57 -14.78 0.19
C LEU A 94 -0.40 -16.28 0.01
N LYS A 95 -1.10 -17.11 0.81
CA LYS A 95 -1.09 -18.57 0.68
C LYS A 95 -1.68 -19.06 -0.64
N SER A 96 -2.60 -18.29 -1.23
CA SER A 96 -3.16 -18.59 -2.56
C SER A 96 -2.23 -18.19 -3.70
N ALA A 97 -1.27 -17.31 -3.46
CA ALA A 97 -0.38 -16.73 -4.46
C ALA A 97 0.96 -17.46 -4.51
N LEU A 98 1.58 -17.69 -3.35
CA LEU A 98 2.87 -18.33 -3.22
C LEU A 98 2.68 -19.85 -3.25
N ASP A 99 3.12 -20.48 -4.35
CA ASP A 99 3.19 -21.95 -4.48
C ASP A 99 4.15 -22.52 -3.41
N GLU A 100 3.87 -23.73 -2.92
CA GLU A 100 4.74 -24.47 -1.98
C GLU A 100 6.14 -24.71 -2.55
N LYS A 101 6.33 -24.54 -3.87
CA LYS A 101 7.61 -24.67 -4.56
C LYS A 101 8.55 -23.48 -4.37
N ILE A 102 8.06 -22.32 -3.95
CA ILE A 102 8.94 -21.17 -3.68
C ILE A 102 9.55 -21.37 -2.29
N SER A 103 10.78 -21.88 -2.26
CA SER A 103 11.57 -21.95 -1.03
C SER A 103 11.99 -20.55 -0.60
N ALA A 104 11.71 -20.17 0.65
CA ALA A 104 12.08 -18.87 1.24
C ALA A 104 11.65 -17.65 0.40
N PRO A 105 10.34 -17.41 0.21
CA PRO A 105 9.86 -16.30 -0.60
C PRO A 105 10.25 -14.95 0.01
N LYS A 106 10.48 -13.96 -0.85
CA LYS A 106 10.74 -12.57 -0.43
C LYS A 106 9.45 -11.77 -0.48
N ILE A 107 9.02 -11.24 0.66
CA ILE A 107 7.73 -10.55 0.81
C ILE A 107 7.96 -9.14 1.36
N LEU A 108 7.41 -8.14 0.67
CA LEU A 108 7.37 -6.75 1.14
C LEU A 108 5.97 -6.39 1.63
N ASP A 109 5.87 -5.82 2.82
CA ASP A 109 4.70 -5.09 3.29
C ASP A 109 4.94 -3.59 3.09
N ILE A 110 4.29 -3.00 2.08
CA ILE A 110 4.48 -1.59 1.66
C ILE A 110 3.38 -0.71 2.27
N GLY A 111 3.79 0.29 3.04
CA GLY A 111 2.92 1.01 3.97
C GLY A 111 2.59 0.17 5.21
N CYS A 112 3.62 -0.41 5.84
CA CYS A 112 3.44 -1.38 6.93
C CYS A 112 3.00 -0.75 8.26
N GLY A 113 3.04 0.58 8.40
CA GLY A 113 2.80 1.30 9.63
C GLY A 113 3.65 0.74 10.78
N GLN A 114 2.99 0.44 11.89
CA GLN A 114 3.64 -0.16 13.08
C GLN A 114 4.04 -1.63 12.90
N GLY A 115 3.83 -2.26 11.75
CA GLY A 115 4.37 -3.60 11.43
C GLY A 115 3.55 -4.79 11.91
N HIS A 116 2.34 -4.58 12.45
CA HIS A 116 1.51 -5.68 12.97
C HIS A 116 1.13 -6.75 11.92
N ILE A 117 0.81 -6.33 10.70
CA ILE A 117 0.53 -7.26 9.59
C ILE A 117 1.82 -7.94 9.15
N THR A 118 2.91 -7.18 9.02
CA THR A 118 4.25 -7.69 8.72
C THR A 118 4.66 -8.81 9.68
N ALA A 119 4.44 -8.62 10.99
CA ALA A 119 4.69 -9.62 12.02
C ALA A 119 3.79 -10.87 11.89
N ALA A 120 2.51 -10.68 11.53
CA ALA A 120 1.61 -11.79 11.28
C ALA A 120 2.02 -12.61 10.03
N ILE A 121 2.56 -11.95 9.01
CA ILE A 121 3.14 -12.58 7.82
C ILE A 121 4.38 -13.40 8.23
N GLN A 122 5.36 -12.81 8.92
CA GLN A 122 6.56 -13.52 9.38
C GLN A 122 6.22 -14.78 10.19
N LYS A 123 5.21 -14.70 11.07
CA LYS A 123 4.76 -15.85 11.87
C LYS A 123 4.18 -16.99 11.02
N ASN A 124 3.55 -16.68 9.89
CA ASN A 124 2.93 -17.68 9.01
C ASN A 124 3.85 -18.17 7.88
N PHE A 125 4.93 -17.44 7.60
CA PHE A 125 5.94 -17.75 6.61
C PHE A 125 7.33 -17.68 7.26
N PRO A 126 7.67 -18.62 8.16
CA PRO A 126 8.89 -18.52 8.97
C PRO A 126 10.19 -18.55 8.16
N ASP A 127 10.18 -19.18 6.99
CA ASP A 127 11.35 -19.27 6.10
C ASP A 127 11.44 -18.10 5.11
N ALA A 128 10.45 -17.19 5.09
CA ALA A 128 10.41 -16.07 4.16
C ALA A 128 11.31 -14.91 4.62
N GLU A 129 11.88 -14.20 3.65
CA GLU A 129 12.52 -12.91 3.89
C GLU A 129 11.42 -11.83 3.91
N ILE A 130 11.06 -11.35 5.09
CA ILE A 130 10.00 -10.35 5.26
C ILE A 130 10.60 -8.96 5.44
N THR A 131 10.09 -7.99 4.68
CA THR A 131 10.47 -6.59 4.77
C THR A 131 9.24 -5.72 5.00
N GLY A 132 9.32 -4.73 5.88
CA GLY A 132 8.33 -3.66 6.03
C GLY A 132 8.89 -2.32 5.57
N LEU A 133 8.11 -1.57 4.80
CA LEU A 133 8.43 -0.21 4.38
C LEU A 133 7.29 0.71 4.79
N ASP A 134 7.61 1.82 5.44
CA ASP A 134 6.65 2.90 5.69
C ASP A 134 7.32 4.26 5.54
N TYR A 135 6.52 5.31 5.35
CA TYR A 135 7.02 6.68 5.28
C TYR A 135 7.33 7.24 6.66
N SER A 136 6.59 6.81 7.70
CA SER A 136 6.73 7.31 9.06
C SER A 136 7.90 6.68 9.79
N ILE A 137 8.86 7.51 10.21
CA ILE A 137 9.95 7.10 11.08
C ILE A 137 9.46 6.62 12.45
N SER A 138 8.47 7.30 13.04
CA SER A 138 7.90 6.89 14.32
C SER A 138 7.24 5.50 14.26
N ALA A 139 6.54 5.19 13.15
CA ALA A 139 5.95 3.88 12.93
C ALA A 139 7.02 2.78 12.77
N ILE A 140 8.07 3.05 11.98
CA ILE A 140 9.18 2.12 11.78
C ILE A 140 10.00 1.92 13.05
N SER A 141 10.24 2.97 13.85
CA SER A 141 10.86 2.85 15.18
C SER A 141 10.05 1.97 16.11
N TYR A 142 8.72 2.11 16.13
CA TYR A 142 7.88 1.19 16.89
C TYR A 142 8.03 -0.25 16.37
N ALA A 143 7.93 -0.45 15.04
CA ALA A 143 7.97 -1.76 14.42
C ALA A 143 9.29 -2.50 14.68
N ALA A 144 10.42 -1.82 14.48
CA ALA A 144 11.76 -2.39 14.70
C ALA A 144 11.98 -2.82 16.16
N ASN A 145 11.48 -2.03 17.12
CA ASN A 145 11.62 -2.35 18.54
C ASN A 145 10.69 -3.49 19.01
N ASN A 146 9.50 -3.62 18.42
CA ASN A 146 8.50 -4.62 18.85
C ASN A 146 8.58 -5.94 18.08
N PHE A 147 9.11 -5.92 16.86
CA PHE A 147 9.20 -7.09 15.99
C PHE A 147 10.65 -7.35 15.54
N PRO A 148 11.57 -7.63 16.50
CA PRO A 148 12.96 -7.90 16.16
C PRO A 148 13.06 -9.13 15.25
N GLY A 149 13.94 -9.05 14.25
CA GLY A 149 14.14 -10.10 13.25
C GLY A 149 13.34 -9.92 11.95
N ILE A 150 12.58 -8.83 11.82
CA ILE A 150 12.00 -8.39 10.55
C ILE A 150 12.77 -7.16 10.06
N ASP A 151 13.08 -7.12 8.77
CA ASP A 151 13.74 -5.95 8.17
C ASP A 151 12.72 -4.83 7.97
N PHE A 152 12.96 -3.67 8.58
CA PHE A 152 12.17 -2.48 8.36
C PHE A 152 13.00 -1.37 7.73
N CYS A 153 12.38 -0.49 6.94
CA CYS A 153 13.02 0.74 6.46
C CYS A 153 12.03 1.89 6.31
N VAL A 154 12.55 3.12 6.40
CA VAL A 154 11.78 4.33 6.11
C VAL A 154 12.03 4.75 4.67
N ALA A 155 10.99 4.78 3.84
CA ALA A 155 11.08 5.20 2.44
C ALA A 155 9.72 5.60 1.84
N ASP A 156 9.76 6.26 0.68
CA ASP A 156 8.56 6.55 -0.11
C ASP A 156 8.12 5.30 -0.90
N ALA A 157 6.91 4.82 -0.63
CA ALA A 157 6.31 3.69 -1.32
C ALA A 157 6.16 3.92 -2.84
N CYS A 158 6.07 5.18 -3.31
CA CYS A 158 6.02 5.52 -4.73
C CYS A 158 7.37 5.36 -5.44
N ASN A 159 8.47 5.40 -4.69
CA ASN A 159 9.81 5.15 -5.22
C ASN A 159 10.62 4.22 -4.28
N PRO A 160 10.24 2.94 -4.18
CA PRO A 160 10.83 2.04 -3.21
C PRO A 160 12.30 1.77 -3.56
N PRO A 161 13.22 1.79 -2.57
CA PRO A 161 14.67 1.78 -2.75
C PRO A 161 15.23 0.36 -2.92
N TYR A 162 14.47 -0.52 -3.58
CA TYR A 162 14.87 -1.93 -3.75
C TYR A 162 15.34 -2.21 -5.17
N CYS A 163 16.17 -3.24 -5.30
CA CYS A 163 16.55 -3.81 -6.58
C CYS A 163 15.32 -4.23 -7.40
N SER A 164 15.45 -4.15 -8.72
CA SER A 164 14.44 -4.71 -9.62
C SER A 164 14.29 -6.20 -9.42
N GLU A 165 13.07 -6.69 -9.57
CA GLU A 165 12.76 -8.13 -9.53
C GLU A 165 13.29 -8.83 -8.27
N TYR A 166 13.15 -8.16 -7.11
CA TYR A 166 13.61 -8.67 -5.83
C TYR A 166 12.52 -9.46 -5.09
N PHE A 167 11.29 -8.98 -5.08
CA PHE A 167 10.21 -9.57 -4.27
C PHE A 167 9.36 -10.58 -5.07
N ASP A 168 9.01 -11.68 -4.43
CA ASP A 168 8.03 -12.66 -4.94
C ASP A 168 6.59 -12.16 -4.71
N ALA A 169 6.36 -11.44 -3.60
CA ALA A 169 5.09 -10.82 -3.30
C ALA A 169 5.24 -9.44 -2.64
N VAL A 170 4.30 -8.54 -2.95
CA VAL A 170 4.13 -7.25 -2.28
C VAL A 170 2.72 -7.17 -1.70
N VAL A 171 2.60 -6.79 -0.44
CA VAL A 171 1.35 -6.53 0.27
C VAL A 171 1.21 -5.02 0.42
N CYS A 172 0.13 -4.44 -0.09
CA CYS A 172 -0.19 -3.01 -0.03
C CYS A 172 -1.57 -2.86 0.64
N ASN A 173 -1.59 -2.72 1.96
CA ASN A 173 -2.80 -2.91 2.75
C ASN A 173 -3.27 -1.60 3.39
N ASN A 174 -4.30 -0.97 2.81
CA ASN A 174 -4.80 0.36 3.18
C ASN A 174 -3.77 1.49 3.03
N LEU A 175 -2.86 1.36 2.07
CA LEU A 175 -2.01 2.48 1.64
C LEU A 175 -2.64 3.21 0.45
N TRP A 176 -3.39 2.48 -0.38
CA TRP A 176 -3.88 2.95 -1.68
C TRP A 176 -4.72 4.23 -1.61
N GLU A 177 -5.53 4.35 -0.55
CA GLU A 177 -6.41 5.49 -0.28
C GLU A 177 -5.69 6.74 0.28
N HIS A 178 -4.44 6.59 0.69
CA HIS A 178 -3.58 7.67 1.18
C HIS A 178 -2.64 8.21 0.10
N VAL A 179 -2.44 7.46 -1.00
CA VAL A 179 -1.52 7.85 -2.07
C VAL A 179 -2.21 8.74 -3.12
N PRO A 180 -1.67 9.93 -3.43
CA PRO A 180 -2.24 10.83 -4.44
C PRO A 180 -2.22 10.25 -5.86
N ASP A 181 -1.17 9.51 -6.22
CA ASP A 181 -1.00 8.88 -7.54
C ASP A 181 -0.79 7.35 -7.41
N PRO A 182 -1.89 6.56 -7.46
CA PRO A 182 -1.80 5.11 -7.42
C PRO A 182 -1.01 4.50 -8.59
N LEU A 183 -0.94 5.16 -9.76
CA LEU A 183 -0.20 4.63 -10.90
C LEU A 183 1.31 4.76 -10.69
N LEU A 184 1.76 5.83 -10.04
CA LEU A 184 3.15 5.97 -9.63
C LEU A 184 3.56 4.90 -8.61
N LEU A 185 2.71 4.65 -7.61
CA LEU A 185 2.88 3.54 -6.66
C LEU A 185 3.00 2.19 -7.39
N LEU A 186 2.07 1.90 -8.30
CA LEU A 186 2.08 0.66 -9.08
C LEU A 186 3.33 0.52 -9.96
N LYS A 187 3.84 1.61 -10.51
CA LYS A 187 5.10 1.60 -11.28
C LYS A 187 6.27 1.19 -10.40
N GLY A 188 6.38 1.72 -9.19
CA GLY A 188 7.38 1.33 -8.20
C GLY A 188 7.27 -0.14 -7.80
N ILE A 189 6.06 -0.58 -7.43
CA ILE A 189 5.77 -1.97 -7.06
C ILE A 189 6.09 -2.94 -8.21
N ARG A 190 5.67 -2.63 -9.44
CA ARG A 190 5.93 -3.46 -10.63
C ARG A 190 7.42 -3.65 -10.89
N ARG A 191 8.23 -2.61 -10.65
CA ARG A 191 9.69 -2.63 -10.85
C ARG A 191 10.37 -3.61 -9.89
N ILE A 192 9.98 -3.61 -8.62
CA ILE A 192 10.62 -4.40 -7.55
C ILE A 192 10.07 -5.84 -7.47
N LEU A 193 8.89 -6.11 -8.02
CA LEU A 193 8.35 -7.47 -8.15
C LEU A 193 9.08 -8.27 -9.22
N LYS A 194 9.39 -9.53 -8.93
CA LYS A 194 9.86 -10.52 -9.92
C LYS A 194 8.85 -10.72 -11.03
N GLY A 195 9.30 -11.22 -12.19
CA GLY A 195 8.41 -11.81 -13.19
C GLY A 195 7.45 -12.83 -12.55
N HIS A 196 6.16 -12.74 -12.87
CA HIS A 196 5.08 -13.53 -12.24
C HIS A 196 4.91 -13.31 -10.72
N GLY A 197 5.53 -12.29 -10.15
CA GLY A 197 5.34 -11.90 -8.75
C GLY A 197 3.93 -11.37 -8.49
N PHE A 198 3.50 -11.44 -7.23
CA PHE A 198 2.13 -11.12 -6.84
C PHE A 198 2.01 -9.82 -6.06
N LEU A 199 0.93 -9.09 -6.29
CA LEU A 199 0.52 -7.92 -5.54
C LEU A 199 -0.79 -8.23 -4.82
N ILE A 200 -0.79 -8.08 -3.49
CA ILE A 200 -1.99 -8.11 -2.67
C ILE A 200 -2.34 -6.67 -2.31
N VAL A 201 -3.53 -6.22 -2.66
CA VAL A 201 -4.02 -4.87 -2.31
C VAL A 201 -5.24 -4.99 -1.40
N SER A 202 -5.33 -4.19 -0.34
CA SER A 202 -6.60 -3.90 0.33
C SER A 202 -6.91 -2.42 0.26
N THR A 203 -8.19 -2.10 0.06
CA THR A 203 -8.66 -0.72 0.15
C THR A 203 -10.16 -0.67 0.51
N PRO A 204 -10.62 0.37 1.21
CA PRO A 204 -12.02 0.63 1.47
C PRO A 204 -12.85 0.65 0.19
N SER A 205 -13.98 -0.05 0.20
CA SER A 205 -14.96 0.04 -0.88
C SER A 205 -15.77 1.33 -0.73
N ARG A 206 -15.65 2.25 -1.71
CA ARG A 206 -16.46 3.48 -1.77
C ARG A 206 -17.95 3.18 -1.70
N TYR A 207 -18.39 2.12 -2.37
CA TYR A 207 -19.80 1.70 -2.44
C TYR A 207 -20.09 0.49 -1.55
N ARG A 208 -19.48 0.44 -0.36
CA ARG A 208 -19.90 -0.45 0.72
C ARG A 208 -21.39 -0.27 1.05
N PHE A 209 -22.01 -1.30 1.65
CA PHE A 209 -23.47 -1.39 1.85
C PHE A 209 -24.10 -0.12 2.46
N SER A 210 -23.46 0.48 3.47
CA SER A 210 -23.94 1.70 4.11
C SER A 210 -23.99 2.91 3.16
N ASN A 211 -23.02 3.03 2.24
CA ASN A 211 -22.97 4.08 1.24
C ASN A 211 -23.98 3.85 0.11
N ILE A 212 -24.23 2.61 -0.30
CA ILE A 212 -25.32 2.30 -1.25
C ILE A 212 -26.67 2.73 -0.68
N LEU A 213 -26.95 2.44 0.59
CA LEU A 213 -28.18 2.88 1.26
C LEU A 213 -28.31 4.40 1.39
N LYS A 214 -27.20 5.15 1.33
CA LYS A 214 -27.22 6.62 1.28
C LYS A 214 -27.54 7.12 -0.12
N VAL A 215 -26.89 6.57 -1.14
CA VAL A 215 -27.14 6.90 -2.55
C VAL A 215 -28.61 6.67 -2.91
N LEU A 216 -29.19 5.52 -2.50
CA LEU A 216 -30.61 5.23 -2.73
C LEU A 216 -31.56 6.21 -2.04
N ARG A 217 -31.10 6.94 -1.02
CA ARG A 217 -31.86 7.99 -0.32
C ARG A 217 -31.51 9.40 -0.82
N GLY A 218 -30.81 9.52 -1.96
CA GLY A 218 -30.36 10.79 -2.50
C GLY A 218 -29.27 11.48 -1.68
N LYS A 219 -28.57 10.75 -0.80
CA LYS A 219 -27.48 11.27 0.05
C LYS A 219 -26.12 10.97 -0.56
N ARG A 220 -25.13 11.82 -0.23
CA ARG A 220 -23.72 11.63 -0.61
C ARG A 220 -23.12 10.42 0.14
N VAL A 221 -22.08 9.85 -0.46
CA VAL A 221 -21.25 8.81 0.17
C VAL A 221 -20.26 9.47 1.15
N ASP A 222 -19.91 8.74 2.20
CA ASP A 222 -18.87 9.18 3.14
C ASP A 222 -17.60 8.35 2.95
N LEU A 223 -16.45 8.94 3.23
CA LEU A 223 -15.20 8.22 3.39
C LEU A 223 -15.17 7.53 4.77
N MET A 224 -14.42 6.45 4.88
CA MET A 224 -14.26 5.64 6.08
C MET A 224 -13.34 6.32 7.10
N SER A 225 -12.39 7.13 6.63
CA SER A 225 -11.53 7.97 7.44
C SER A 225 -11.44 9.37 6.83
N PRO A 226 -11.36 10.43 7.67
CA PRO A 226 -11.08 11.78 7.17
C PRO A 226 -9.67 11.91 6.57
N HIS A 227 -8.76 10.96 6.85
CA HIS A 227 -7.40 10.95 6.33
C HIS A 227 -7.28 10.34 4.92
N HIS A 228 -8.35 9.73 4.39
CA HIS A 228 -8.33 9.18 3.04
C HIS A 228 -8.36 10.31 2.00
N VAL A 229 -7.39 10.31 1.09
CA VAL A 229 -7.40 11.18 -0.09
C VAL A 229 -8.59 10.80 -0.98
N THR A 230 -8.79 9.50 -1.18
CA THR A 230 -9.90 8.98 -1.98
C THR A 230 -10.13 7.49 -1.72
N GLU A 231 -11.39 7.07 -1.72
CA GLU A 231 -11.76 5.65 -1.76
C GLU A 231 -12.25 5.31 -3.15
N TYR A 232 -11.94 4.14 -3.68
CA TYR A 232 -12.31 3.78 -5.06
C TYR A 232 -13.46 2.76 -5.10
N SER A 233 -14.15 2.68 -6.24
CA SER A 233 -14.96 1.50 -6.54
C SER A 233 -14.04 0.32 -6.90
N VAL A 234 -14.55 -0.90 -6.75
CA VAL A 234 -13.80 -2.11 -7.12
C VAL A 234 -13.37 -2.08 -8.58
N GLY A 235 -14.27 -1.68 -9.49
CA GLY A 235 -13.94 -1.53 -10.91
C GLY A 235 -12.83 -0.51 -11.16
N GLN A 236 -12.81 0.61 -10.44
CA GLN A 236 -11.73 1.60 -10.57
C GLN A 236 -10.37 1.01 -10.14
N VAL A 237 -10.33 0.25 -9.04
CA VAL A 237 -9.10 -0.43 -8.59
C VAL A 237 -8.65 -1.47 -9.61
N MET A 238 -9.57 -2.26 -10.17
CA MET A 238 -9.25 -3.24 -11.22
C MET A 238 -8.67 -2.58 -12.46
N GLU A 239 -9.26 -1.47 -12.90
CA GLU A 239 -8.75 -0.69 -14.03
C GLU A 239 -7.36 -0.13 -13.73
N GLN A 240 -7.16 0.49 -12.56
CA GLN A 240 -5.85 1.01 -12.14
C GLN A 240 -4.79 -0.09 -12.10
N LEU A 241 -5.11 -1.27 -11.53
CA LEU A 241 -4.23 -2.43 -11.54
C LEU A 241 -3.87 -2.86 -12.96
N ARG A 242 -4.87 -2.93 -13.87
CA ARG A 242 -4.63 -3.26 -15.27
C ARG A 242 -3.70 -2.27 -15.96
N TRP A 243 -3.94 -0.96 -15.76
CA TRP A 243 -3.08 0.10 -16.30
C TRP A 243 -1.67 0.09 -15.69
N GLY A 244 -1.54 -0.31 -14.43
CA GLY A 244 -0.26 -0.55 -13.77
C GLY A 244 0.45 -1.83 -14.22
N GLY A 245 -0.11 -2.58 -15.18
CA GLY A 245 0.47 -3.80 -15.72
C GLY A 245 0.21 -5.04 -14.87
N PHE A 246 -0.84 -5.05 -14.06
CA PHE A 246 -1.24 -6.19 -13.24
C PHE A 246 -2.51 -6.84 -13.77
N GLU A 247 -2.59 -8.16 -13.67
CA GLU A 247 -3.80 -8.92 -13.97
C GLU A 247 -4.45 -9.37 -12.66
N VAL A 248 -5.69 -8.96 -12.42
CA VAL A 248 -6.43 -9.35 -11.21
C VAL A 248 -6.85 -10.82 -11.32
N LYS A 249 -6.31 -11.66 -10.43
CA LYS A 249 -6.59 -13.10 -10.39
C LYS A 249 -7.74 -13.43 -9.46
N LYS A 250 -7.87 -12.69 -8.36
CA LYS A 250 -8.92 -12.92 -7.36
C LYS A 250 -9.30 -11.63 -6.66
N ILE A 251 -10.59 -11.48 -6.40
CA ILE A 251 -11.14 -10.46 -5.51
C ILE A 251 -11.73 -11.19 -4.31
N HIS A 252 -11.33 -10.78 -3.11
CA HIS A 252 -11.78 -11.34 -1.86
C HIS A 252 -12.42 -10.24 -1.01
N SER A 253 -13.56 -10.54 -0.42
CA SER A 253 -14.15 -9.74 0.63
C SER A 253 -14.79 -10.67 1.64
N LYS A 254 -14.71 -10.31 2.92
CA LYS A 254 -15.40 -11.01 3.99
C LYS A 254 -16.33 -10.02 4.68
N PRO A 255 -17.58 -10.39 4.99
CA PRO A 255 -18.44 -9.53 5.80
C PRO A 255 -17.83 -9.42 7.19
N LEU A 256 -17.80 -8.21 7.74
CA LEU A 256 -17.65 -8.04 9.19
C LEU A 256 -18.83 -8.78 9.84
N SER A 257 -18.56 -9.73 10.73
CA SER A 257 -19.60 -10.37 11.53
C SER A 257 -20.30 -9.27 12.30
N SER A 258 -21.61 -9.14 12.08
CA SER A 258 -22.39 -8.08 12.69
C SER A 258 -22.54 -8.35 14.20
N ARG A 259 -21.56 -7.94 15.02
CA ARG A 259 -21.79 -7.67 16.45
C ARG A 259 -22.32 -6.26 16.71
N ALA A 260 -22.21 -5.36 15.73
CA ALA A 260 -22.70 -3.99 15.82
C ALA A 260 -24.10 -3.85 15.17
N GLY A 261 -25.16 -4.33 15.83
CA GLY A 261 -26.53 -4.05 15.38
C GLY A 261 -27.64 -4.70 16.19
N THR A 262 -28.74 -3.97 16.36
CA THR A 262 -30.01 -4.50 16.90
C THR A 262 -30.49 -5.69 16.05
N VAL A 263 -31.08 -6.72 16.66
CA VAL A 263 -31.56 -7.97 16.00
C VAL A 263 -32.35 -7.73 14.68
N ARG A 264 -33.06 -6.61 14.57
CA ARG A 264 -33.76 -6.17 13.34
C ARG A 264 -32.84 -5.82 12.17
N SER A 265 -31.70 -5.14 12.39
CA SER A 265 -30.75 -4.84 11.33
C SER A 265 -30.05 -6.12 10.85
N LEU A 266 -29.82 -7.06 11.76
CA LEU A 266 -29.27 -8.39 11.48
C LEU A 266 -30.18 -9.22 10.57
N MET A 267 -31.49 -9.29 10.84
CA MET A 267 -32.44 -9.99 9.95
C MET A 267 -32.54 -9.31 8.58
N ALA A 268 -32.61 -7.98 8.55
CA ALA A 268 -32.64 -7.23 7.29
C ALA A 268 -31.36 -7.47 6.48
N TYR A 269 -30.19 -7.47 7.12
CA TYR A 269 -28.90 -7.76 6.48
C TYR A 269 -28.86 -9.18 5.91
N ARG A 270 -29.35 -10.18 6.66
CA ARG A 270 -29.40 -11.58 6.22
C ARG A 270 -30.37 -11.84 5.06
N LEU A 271 -31.41 -11.02 4.89
CA LEU A 271 -32.37 -11.15 3.79
C LEU A 271 -32.02 -10.27 2.59
N ILE A 272 -31.58 -9.03 2.83
CA ILE A 272 -31.32 -8.03 1.78
C ILE A 272 -29.99 -8.31 1.09
N LEU A 273 -28.93 -8.67 1.83
CA LEU A 273 -27.63 -8.88 1.20
C LEU A 273 -27.62 -10.02 0.16
N PRO A 274 -28.20 -11.21 0.42
CA PRO A 274 -28.23 -12.26 -0.60
C PRO A 274 -28.96 -11.81 -1.87
N VAL A 275 -30.06 -11.06 -1.73
CA VAL A 275 -30.81 -10.50 -2.86
C VAL A 275 -29.96 -9.49 -3.62
N MET A 276 -29.32 -8.55 -2.91
CA MET A 276 -28.45 -7.56 -3.54
C MET A 276 -27.24 -8.21 -4.22
N ARG A 277 -26.59 -9.19 -3.60
CA ARG A 277 -25.49 -9.96 -4.23
C ARG A 277 -25.95 -10.68 -5.49
N THR A 278 -27.14 -11.29 -5.44
CA THR A 278 -27.72 -11.97 -6.61
C THR A 278 -28.01 -10.96 -7.72
N TYR A 279 -28.61 -9.82 -7.39
CA TYR A 279 -28.86 -8.75 -8.34
C TYR A 279 -27.56 -8.22 -8.98
N LEU A 280 -26.55 -7.89 -8.16
CA LEU A 280 -25.24 -7.41 -8.64
C LEU A 280 -24.59 -8.42 -9.58
N ARG A 281 -24.72 -9.73 -9.30
CA ARG A 281 -24.25 -10.79 -10.19
C ARG A 281 -25.02 -10.84 -11.51
N VAL A 282 -26.35 -10.70 -11.46
CA VAL A 282 -27.20 -10.69 -12.67
C VAL A 282 -26.84 -9.53 -13.60
N ILE A 283 -26.53 -8.36 -13.04
CA ILE A 283 -26.13 -7.18 -13.84
C ILE A 283 -24.62 -7.14 -14.13
N ASN A 284 -23.89 -8.21 -13.83
CA ASN A 284 -22.43 -8.31 -14.00
C ASN A 284 -21.67 -7.11 -13.40
N SER A 285 -22.01 -6.74 -12.16
CA SER A 285 -21.42 -5.62 -11.45
C SER A 285 -20.31 -6.08 -10.52
N ASP A 286 -19.16 -5.40 -10.56
CA ASP A 286 -18.00 -5.64 -9.69
C ASP A 286 -18.18 -5.11 -8.26
N HIS A 287 -19.36 -4.61 -7.89
CA HIS A 287 -19.57 -4.01 -6.57
C HIS A 287 -19.41 -5.02 -5.43
N VAL A 288 -18.56 -4.67 -4.48
CA VAL A 288 -18.37 -5.36 -3.20
C VAL A 288 -19.15 -4.60 -2.13
N LEU A 289 -20.06 -5.31 -1.44
CA LEU A 289 -20.95 -4.74 -0.42
C LEU A 289 -20.27 -4.62 0.94
N GLU A 290 -19.16 -5.33 1.12
CA GLU A 290 -18.29 -5.29 2.30
C GLU A 290 -17.55 -3.95 2.40
N SER A 291 -17.05 -3.65 3.60
CA SER A 291 -16.34 -2.40 3.87
C SER A 291 -15.00 -2.29 3.14
N THR A 292 -14.31 -3.42 2.97
CA THR A 292 -12.96 -3.50 2.40
C THR A 292 -12.95 -4.57 1.33
N ALA A 293 -12.33 -4.26 0.19
CA ALA A 293 -12.07 -5.22 -0.88
C ALA A 293 -10.58 -5.56 -0.86
N PHE A 294 -10.27 -6.84 -1.08
CA PHE A 294 -8.92 -7.36 -1.22
C PHE A 294 -8.74 -7.89 -2.64
N PHE A 295 -7.60 -7.59 -3.25
CA PHE A 295 -7.25 -7.98 -4.59
C PHE A 295 -5.97 -8.79 -4.55
N LEU A 296 -5.97 -9.94 -5.22
CA LEU A 296 -4.75 -10.64 -5.59
C LEU A 296 -4.55 -10.42 -7.09
N ALA A 297 -3.45 -9.77 -7.43
CA ALA A 297 -3.06 -9.50 -8.79
C ALA A 297 -1.67 -10.08 -9.08
N GLU A 298 -1.47 -10.54 -10.30
CA GLU A 298 -0.17 -11.03 -10.79
C GLU A 298 0.45 -9.95 -11.68
N LYS A 299 1.77 -9.77 -11.60
CA LYS A 299 2.51 -8.92 -12.53
C LYS A 299 2.38 -9.48 -13.95
N GLY A 300 1.67 -8.76 -14.81
CA GLY A 300 1.45 -9.18 -16.19
C GLY A 300 2.73 -9.12 -17.04
N VAL A 301 2.88 -10.09 -17.94
CA VAL A 301 3.89 -10.11 -19.00
C VAL A 301 3.42 -9.18 -20.12
N PHE A 302 3.64 -7.87 -19.95
CA PHE A 302 3.40 -6.91 -21.02
C PHE A 302 4.66 -6.78 -21.87
N GLU A 303 4.58 -7.15 -23.16
CA GLU A 303 5.60 -6.76 -24.13
C GLU A 303 5.65 -5.23 -24.22
N GLU A 304 6.84 -4.65 -24.07
CA GLU A 304 7.12 -3.19 -24.07
C GLU A 304 6.53 -2.43 -25.27
N ARG A 305 6.20 -3.12 -26.37
CA ARG A 305 5.58 -2.56 -27.58
C ARG A 305 4.25 -1.84 -27.30
N SER A 306 3.57 -2.20 -26.21
CA SER A 306 2.28 -1.61 -25.84
C SER A 306 2.42 -0.17 -25.35
N LEU A 307 3.48 0.16 -24.60
CA LEU A 307 3.68 1.51 -24.06
C LEU A 307 4.04 2.53 -25.16
N TRP A 308 4.76 2.10 -26.21
CA TRP A 308 5.09 2.94 -27.35
C TRP A 308 3.87 3.33 -28.21
N LEU A 309 2.91 2.42 -28.39
CA LEU A 309 1.69 2.73 -29.12
C LEU A 309 0.74 3.65 -28.32
N TYR A 310 0.79 3.59 -26.99
CA TYR A 310 0.00 4.46 -26.13
C TYR A 310 0.64 5.84 -25.87
N SER A 311 1.98 5.94 -25.79
CA SER A 311 2.67 7.24 -25.71
C SER A 311 2.49 8.09 -26.97
N LEU A 312 2.32 7.46 -28.13
CA LEU A 312 1.96 8.11 -29.39
C LEU A 312 0.51 8.64 -29.44
N GLN A 313 -0.40 8.11 -28.60
CA GLN A 313 -1.78 8.62 -28.51
C GLN A 313 -1.92 9.86 -27.61
N PHE A 314 -0.89 10.19 -26.81
CA PHE A 314 -0.88 11.35 -25.92
C PHE A 314 0.02 12.50 -26.37
N THR A 315 0.57 12.47 -27.59
CA THR A 315 1.02 13.69 -28.27
C THR A 315 -0.18 14.41 -28.89
N ALA A 316 -1.19 14.71 -28.09
CA ALA A 316 -2.25 15.64 -28.47
C ALA A 316 -1.73 17.06 -28.23
N ASP A 317 -1.79 17.86 -29.28
CA ASP A 317 -1.44 19.28 -29.34
C ASP A 317 -1.82 20.05 -28.06
N PRO A 318 -0.88 20.71 -27.37
CA PRO A 318 -1.17 21.51 -26.17
C PRO A 318 -2.10 22.71 -26.43
N ALA A 319 -2.50 22.98 -27.69
CA ALA A 319 -3.41 24.06 -28.05
C ALA A 319 -4.91 23.77 -27.85
N VAL A 320 -5.32 22.57 -27.39
CA VAL A 320 -6.76 22.22 -27.24
C VAL A 320 -7.15 21.97 -25.79
N PHE A 321 -6.92 22.95 -24.92
CA PHE A 321 -7.68 23.09 -23.67
C PHE A 321 -8.23 24.51 -23.59
N PRO A 322 -9.56 24.71 -23.53
CA PRO A 322 -10.10 26.03 -23.27
C PRO A 322 -9.69 26.46 -21.86
N THR A 323 -8.94 27.55 -21.79
CA THR A 323 -8.61 28.25 -20.54
C THR A 323 -9.90 28.64 -19.82
N VAL A 324 -10.24 27.94 -18.75
CA VAL A 324 -11.24 28.40 -17.78
C VAL A 324 -10.55 29.45 -16.92
N GLY A 325 -10.77 30.72 -17.25
CA GLY A 325 -10.27 31.85 -16.48
C GLY A 325 -10.88 31.88 -15.08
N TYR A 326 -10.05 31.77 -14.06
CA TYR A 326 -10.45 32.09 -12.69
C TYR A 326 -10.55 33.61 -12.55
N GLY A 327 -11.79 34.11 -12.60
CA GLY A 327 -12.10 35.49 -12.25
C GLY A 327 -12.02 35.69 -10.74
N THR A 328 -10.97 36.39 -10.30
CA THR A 328 -10.88 37.04 -9.00
C THR A 328 -11.81 38.26 -8.97
N ALA A 329 -12.83 38.26 -8.10
CA ALA A 329 -13.39 39.48 -7.51
C ALA A 329 -14.48 39.12 -6.48
N LEU A 330 -14.11 39.08 -5.19
CA LEU A 330 -15.01 39.44 -4.12
C LEU A 330 -14.23 40.31 -3.14
N ASN A 331 -14.35 41.63 -3.32
CA ASN A 331 -14.18 42.63 -2.28
C ASN A 331 -15.31 43.66 -2.43
N THR A 332 -16.08 43.76 -1.36
CA THR A 332 -16.78 44.94 -0.82
C THR A 332 -17.69 45.76 -1.74
N GLU A 333 -18.99 45.71 -1.45
CA GLU A 333 -19.75 46.80 -0.79
C GLU A 333 -20.87 46.22 0.09
#